data_AF-A0A150UNB9-F1
#
_entry.id   AF-A0A150UNB9-F1
#
_cell.length_a   1.000
_cell.length_b   1.000
_cell.length_c   1.000
_cell.angle_alpha   90.00
_cell.angle_beta   90.00
_cell.angle_gamma   90.00
#
_symmetry.space_group_name_H-M   'P 1'
#
loop_
_entity.id
_entity.type
_entity.pdbx_description
1 polymer ?
#
loop_
_entity_poly.entity_id
_entity_poly.type
_entity_poly.pdbx_seq_one_letter_code
_entity_poly.pdbx_strand_id
1 'polypeptide(L)'
;VFEPITRPLDPIQRRLLIIDGYSSYITANFIAYCIDKAINMLILLPYSSYILQPLDISIFALLKRALAAKTDAVSQLDSGRISRVEWTEMYIRTVVESDGLSVLRPGESAPKRREESNGNQDRDED
;
A
#
# COMPACT_ATOMS: atom_id res chain seq x y z
N VAL A 1 -4.98 -14.99 -11.08
CA VAL A 1 -4.49 -13.69 -10.58
C VAL A 1 -3.52 -13.87 -9.41
N PHE A 2 -3.83 -14.65 -8.37
CA PHE A 2 -2.85 -14.96 -7.29
C PHE A 2 -2.03 -16.24 -7.55
N GLU A 3 -2.58 -17.24 -8.25
CA GLU A 3 -1.81 -18.36 -8.81
C GLU A 3 -1.35 -18.04 -10.24
N PRO A 4 -0.13 -18.45 -10.65
CA PRO A 4 0.88 -19.22 -9.90
C PRO A 4 1.84 -18.37 -9.04
N ILE A 5 1.75 -17.03 -9.11
CA ILE A 5 2.75 -16.09 -8.59
C ILE A 5 2.98 -16.24 -7.07
N THR A 6 1.94 -16.59 -6.32
CA THR A 6 2.01 -16.74 -4.86
C THR A 6 2.29 -18.18 -4.41
N ARG A 7 2.57 -19.12 -5.32
CA ARG A 7 2.78 -20.53 -4.96
C ARG A 7 4.07 -20.65 -4.13
N PRO A 8 4.02 -21.28 -2.95
CA PRO A 8 5.20 -21.49 -2.14
C PRO A 8 6.10 -22.56 -2.77
N LEU A 9 7.40 -22.47 -2.51
CA LEU A 9 8.36 -23.47 -2.96
C LEU A 9 8.23 -24.77 -2.14
N ASP A 10 7.86 -24.65 -0.86
CA ASP A 10 7.60 -25.77 0.03
C ASP A 10 6.11 -26.18 -0.02
N PRO A 11 5.79 -27.45 -0.34
CA PRO A 11 4.42 -27.98 -0.34
C PRO A 11 3.69 -27.91 1.02
N ILE A 12 4.43 -27.82 2.12
CA ILE A 12 3.87 -27.79 3.49
C ILE A 12 3.41 -26.38 3.86
N GLN A 13 3.98 -25.35 3.23
CA GLN A 13 3.68 -23.96 3.55
C GLN A 13 2.28 -23.57 3.09
N ARG A 14 1.43 -23.21 4.05
CA ARG A 14 0.10 -22.67 3.75
C ARG A 14 0.13 -21.17 3.52
N ARG A 15 -0.88 -20.70 2.78
CA ARG A 15 -1.06 -19.28 2.48
C ARG A 15 -2.36 -18.79 3.07
N LEU A 16 -2.34 -17.58 3.58
CA LEU A 16 -3.55 -16.91 4.03
C LEU A 16 -4.03 -15.96 2.94
N LEU A 17 -5.24 -16.20 2.43
CA LEU A 17 -5.94 -15.30 1.54
C LEU A 17 -6.95 -14.48 2.34
N ILE A 18 -6.72 -13.18 2.43
CA ILE A 18 -7.64 -12.24 3.07
C ILE A 18 -8.58 -11.70 1.99
N ILE A 19 -9.88 -11.86 2.20
CA ILE A 19 -10.91 -11.48 1.24
C ILE A 19 -11.84 -10.48 1.91
N ASP A 20 -12.30 -9.49 1.16
CA ASP A 20 -13.34 -8.61 1.64
C ASP A 20 -14.66 -9.38 1.86
N GLY A 21 -15.54 -8.87 2.73
CA GLY A 21 -16.75 -9.59 3.13
C GLY A 21 -17.83 -9.66 2.05
N TYR A 22 -17.50 -9.44 0.77
CA TYR A 22 -18.47 -9.34 -0.30
C TYR A 22 -18.77 -10.73 -0.87
N SER A 23 -19.99 -11.20 -0.67
CA SER A 23 -20.33 -12.61 -0.90
C SER A 23 -20.40 -13.04 -2.37
N SER A 24 -20.32 -12.12 -3.34
CA SER A 24 -20.58 -12.44 -4.75
C SER A 24 -19.54 -13.38 -5.38
N TYR A 25 -18.30 -13.37 -4.90
CA TYR A 25 -17.21 -14.22 -5.40
C TYR A 25 -16.92 -15.43 -4.50
N ILE A 26 -17.56 -15.52 -3.32
CA ILE A 26 -17.40 -16.64 -2.38
C ILE A 26 -18.31 -17.78 -2.85
N THR A 27 -17.88 -18.46 -3.91
CA THR A 27 -18.61 -19.63 -4.48
C THR A 27 -18.02 -20.94 -3.95
N ALA A 28 -18.82 -22.02 -3.97
CA ALA A 28 -18.34 -23.35 -3.58
C ALA A 28 -17.11 -23.79 -4.40
N ASN A 29 -17.09 -23.49 -5.71
CA ASN A 29 -15.95 -23.79 -6.59
C ASN A 29 -14.68 -23.04 -6.15
N PHE A 30 -14.83 -21.79 -5.73
CA PHE A 30 -13.72 -20.99 -5.23
C PHE A 30 -13.18 -21.53 -3.90
N ILE A 31 -14.06 -21.92 -2.98
CA ILE A 31 -13.69 -22.54 -1.70
C ILE A 31 -12.95 -23.87 -1.94
N ALA A 32 -13.48 -24.72 -2.82
CA ALA A 32 -12.86 -25.99 -3.18
C ALA A 32 -11.46 -25.80 -3.79
N TYR A 33 -11.31 -24.78 -4.64
CA TYR A 33 -10.01 -24.40 -5.20
C TYR A 33 -8.99 -23.99 -4.13
N CYS A 34 -9.41 -23.17 -3.16
CA CYS A 34 -8.53 -22.77 -2.05
C CYS A 34 -8.08 -23.96 -1.19
N ILE A 35 -8.97 -24.91 -0.93
CA ILE A 35 -8.65 -26.14 -0.18
C ILE A 35 -7.62 -26.98 -0.95
N ASP A 36 -7.82 -27.21 -2.25
CA ASP A 36 -6.90 -27.97 -3.11
C ASP A 36 -5.49 -27.36 -3.16
N LYS A 37 -5.39 -26.02 -3.05
CA LYS A 37 -4.13 -25.28 -3.11
C LYS A 37 -3.52 -24.94 -1.75
N ALA A 38 -4.01 -25.55 -0.67
CA ALA A 38 -3.56 -25.29 0.71
C ALA A 38 -3.62 -23.79 1.09
N ILE A 39 -4.66 -23.11 0.65
CA ILE A 39 -4.93 -21.70 0.92
C ILE A 39 -6.00 -21.62 2.02
N ASN A 40 -5.62 -21.10 3.18
CA ASN A 40 -6.54 -20.70 4.23
C ASN A 40 -7.21 -19.38 3.83
N MET A 41 -8.54 -19.31 3.92
CA MET A 41 -9.28 -18.08 3.67
C MET A 41 -9.65 -17.40 4.99
N LEU A 42 -9.42 -16.09 5.05
CA LEU A 42 -9.95 -15.20 6.08
C LEU A 42 -10.90 -14.22 5.40
N ILE A 43 -12.19 -14.34 5.69
CA ILE A 43 -13.22 -13.45 5.15
C ILE A 43 -13.48 -12.36 6.18
N LEU A 44 -13.28 -11.10 5.79
CA LEU A 44 -13.57 -9.97 6.65
C LEU A 44 -15.08 -9.80 6.83
N LEU A 45 -15.49 -9.22 7.96
CA LEU A 45 -16.90 -8.98 8.23
C LEU A 45 -17.50 -8.02 7.17
N PRO A 46 -18.77 -8.20 6.81
CA PRO A 46 -19.48 -7.20 6.01
C PRO A 46 -19.38 -5.83 6.69
N TYR A 47 -19.19 -4.77 5.90
CA TYR A 47 -19.05 -3.38 6.36
C TYR A 47 -17.80 -3.05 7.19
N SER A 48 -16.86 -3.98 7.39
CA SER A 48 -15.59 -3.67 8.07
C SER A 48 -14.46 -3.30 7.11
N SER A 49 -14.73 -3.19 5.80
CA SER A 49 -13.71 -2.95 4.78
C SER A 49 -12.82 -1.74 5.10
N TYR A 50 -13.44 -0.62 5.44
CA TYR A 50 -12.74 0.63 5.75
C TYR A 50 -11.90 0.60 7.06
N ILE A 51 -12.13 -0.38 7.94
CA ILE A 51 -11.40 -0.53 9.24
C ILE A 51 -10.41 -1.68 9.19
N LEU A 52 -10.71 -2.73 8.44
CA LEU A 52 -9.98 -4.00 8.53
C LEU A 52 -9.27 -4.38 7.25
N GLN A 53 -9.54 -3.74 6.10
CA GLN A 53 -8.77 -4.04 4.90
C GLN A 53 -7.42 -3.33 4.96
N PRO A 54 -6.31 -4.10 5.03
CA PRO A 54 -4.99 -3.52 5.03
C PRO A 54 -4.76 -2.67 3.78
N LEU A 55 -5.34 -3.07 2.65
CA LEU A 55 -5.26 -2.35 1.38
C LEU A 55 -5.94 -0.96 1.43
N ASP A 56 -7.13 -0.88 2.03
CA ASP A 56 -7.88 0.38 2.16
C ASP A 56 -7.18 1.38 3.09
N ILE A 57 -6.58 0.88 4.18
CA ILE A 57 -5.94 1.71 5.22
C ILE A 57 -4.50 2.08 4.87
N SER A 58 -3.79 1.23 4.12
CA SER A 58 -2.40 1.50 3.75
C SER A 58 -2.31 2.17 2.39
N ILE A 59 -2.35 1.37 1.32
CA ILE A 59 -2.06 1.79 -0.04
C ILE A 59 -3.08 2.81 -0.54
N PHE A 60 -4.38 2.51 -0.39
CA PHE A 60 -5.41 3.42 -0.89
C PHE A 60 -5.56 4.68 -0.04
N ALA A 61 -5.34 4.62 1.27
CA ALA A 61 -5.35 5.82 2.11
C ALA A 61 -4.23 6.78 1.70
N LEU A 62 -3.02 6.26 1.47
CA LEU A 62 -1.89 7.09 1.07
C LEU A 62 -2.07 7.66 -0.34
N LEU A 63 -2.55 6.86 -1.28
CA LEU A 63 -2.89 7.33 -2.62
C LEU A 63 -3.96 8.43 -2.59
N LYS A 64 -5.03 8.24 -1.81
CA LYS A 64 -6.10 9.25 -1.63
C LYS A 64 -5.54 10.56 -1.08
N ARG A 65 -4.62 10.50 -0.10
CA ARG A 65 -3.98 11.70 0.47
C ARG A 65 -3.11 12.43 -0.54
N ALA A 66 -2.27 11.71 -1.28
CA ALA A 66 -1.41 12.30 -2.30
C ALA A 66 -2.23 12.95 -3.42
N LEU A 67 -3.30 12.28 -3.85
CA LEU A 67 -4.23 12.81 -4.84
C LEU A 67 -4.97 14.05 -4.33
N ALA A 68 -5.45 14.03 -3.08
CA ALA A 68 -6.13 15.16 -2.46
C ALA A 68 -5.21 16.39 -2.43
N ALA A 69 -3.96 16.24 -1.96
CA ALA A 69 -2.99 17.34 -1.95
C ALA A 69 -2.75 17.96 -3.34
N LYS A 70 -2.70 17.14 -4.39
CA LYS A 70 -2.51 17.62 -5.77
C LYS A 70 -3.76 18.33 -6.30
N THR A 71 -4.93 17.78 -5.99
CA THR A 71 -6.23 18.37 -6.34
C THR A 71 -6.42 19.71 -5.63
N ASP A 72 -6.06 19.79 -4.34
CA ASP A 72 -6.14 21.00 -3.53
C ASP A 72 -5.18 22.09 -4.03
N ALA A 73 -3.97 21.71 -4.47
CA ALA A 73 -3.02 22.66 -5.06
C ALA A 73 -3.55 23.26 -6.36
N VAL A 74 -4.17 22.43 -7.21
CA VAL A 74 -4.76 22.89 -8.47
C VAL A 74 -5.98 23.76 -8.22
N SER A 75 -6.86 23.35 -7.29
CA SER A 75 -8.06 24.11 -6.94
C SER A 75 -7.75 25.48 -6.30
N GLN A 76 -6.58 25.65 -5.70
CA GLN A 76 -6.10 26.94 -5.17
C GLN A 76 -5.58 27.87 -6.28
N LEU A 77 -5.04 27.32 -7.36
CA LEU A 77 -4.52 28.08 -8.50
C LEU A 77 -5.63 28.42 -9.51
N ASP A 78 -6.60 27.53 -9.66
CA ASP A 78 -7.78 27.70 -10.50
C ASP A 78 -9.03 27.29 -9.71
N SER A 79 -9.93 28.25 -9.46
CA SER A 79 -11.20 28.00 -8.76
C SER A 79 -12.25 27.32 -9.66
N GLY A 80 -11.88 26.97 -10.89
CA GLY A 80 -12.70 26.22 -11.83
C GLY A 80 -12.99 24.79 -11.39
N ARG A 81 -14.03 24.20 -11.99
CA ARG A 81 -14.39 22.80 -11.76
C ARG A 81 -13.40 21.89 -12.49
N ILE A 82 -12.66 21.07 -11.74
CA ILE A 82 -11.77 20.06 -12.30
C ILE A 82 -12.59 19.09 -13.15
N SER A 83 -12.21 18.96 -14.42
CA SER A 83 -12.89 18.07 -15.36
C SER A 83 -12.56 16.60 -15.06
N ARG A 84 -13.40 15.66 -15.53
CA ARG A 84 -13.15 14.22 -15.35
C ARG A 84 -11.83 13.79 -16.00
N VAL A 85 -11.49 14.35 -17.16
CA VAL A 85 -10.27 14.02 -17.91
C VAL A 85 -9.05 14.48 -17.11
N GLU A 86 -9.05 15.73 -16.70
CA GLU A 86 -8.00 16.34 -15.88
C GLU A 86 -7.80 15.62 -14.55
N TRP A 87 -8.89 15.26 -13.86
CA TRP A 87 -8.83 14.45 -12.65
C TRP A 87 -8.20 13.07 -12.91
N THR A 88 -8.53 12.44 -14.03
CA THR A 88 -7.98 11.12 -14.40
C THR A 88 -6.49 11.20 -14.72
N GLU A 89 -6.05 12.24 -15.42
CA GLU A 89 -4.64 12.50 -15.67
C GLU A 89 -3.87 12.74 -14.36
N MET A 90 -4.43 13.54 -13.45
CA MET A 90 -3.85 13.74 -12.12
C MET A 90 -3.74 12.43 -11.35
N TYR A 91 -4.78 11.59 -11.39
CA TYR A 91 -4.76 10.27 -10.75
C TYR A 91 -3.63 9.39 -11.30
N ILE A 92 -3.55 9.22 -12.63
CA ILE A 92 -2.51 8.41 -13.27
C ILE A 92 -1.13 8.96 -12.92
N ARG A 93 -0.95 10.27 -13.00
CA ARG A 93 0.31 10.93 -12.68
C ARG A 93 0.69 10.76 -11.22
N THR A 94 -0.26 10.86 -10.29
CA THR A 94 -0.01 10.58 -8.86
C THR A 94 0.40 9.13 -8.66
N VAL A 95 -0.20 8.16 -9.34
CA VAL A 95 0.20 6.75 -9.24
C VAL A 95 1.64 6.53 -9.75
N VAL A 96 1.99 7.12 -10.90
CA VAL A 96 3.34 7.00 -11.50
C VAL A 96 4.41 7.74 -10.69
N GLU A 97 4.13 8.97 -10.24
CA GLU A 97 5.03 9.72 -9.35
C GLU A 97 5.16 9.05 -7.97
N SER A 98 4.16 8.24 -7.58
CA SER A 98 4.19 7.41 -6.38
C SER A 98 4.89 6.05 -6.58
N ASP A 99 5.76 5.90 -7.60
CA ASP A 99 6.73 4.79 -7.71
C ASP A 99 7.54 4.56 -6.40
N GLY A 100 7.52 5.54 -5.47
CA GLY A 100 8.04 5.49 -4.11
C GLY A 100 7.04 5.20 -2.98
N LEU A 101 6.08 4.29 -3.11
CA LEU A 101 5.55 3.60 -1.93
C LEU A 101 6.55 2.52 -1.46
N SER A 102 7.78 2.94 -1.15
CA SER A 102 8.89 2.08 -0.69
C SER A 102 8.66 1.43 0.69
N VAL A 103 7.54 1.72 1.36
CA VAL A 103 7.12 1.13 2.63
C VAL A 103 6.84 -0.39 2.52
N LEU A 104 6.79 -0.94 1.31
CA LEU A 104 6.55 -2.36 1.05
C LEU A 104 7.81 -3.15 0.69
N ARG A 105 9.03 -2.66 0.97
CA ARG A 105 10.23 -3.52 0.97
C ARG A 105 10.43 -4.09 2.38
N PRO A 106 10.18 -5.39 2.64
CA PRO A 106 10.67 -6.02 3.84
C PRO A 106 12.19 -6.17 3.67
N GLY A 107 12.99 -5.30 4.29
CA GLY A 107 14.44 -5.50 4.33
C GLY A 107 15.35 -4.27 4.44
N GLU A 108 14.86 -3.04 4.29
CA GLU A 108 15.74 -1.87 4.43
C GLU A 108 15.50 -1.15 5.76
N SER A 109 16.47 -1.31 6.66
CA SER A 109 16.56 -0.65 7.96
C SER A 109 16.59 0.87 7.83
N ALA A 110 15.89 1.53 8.76
CA ALA A 110 15.74 2.99 8.86
C ALA A 110 17.06 3.76 8.73
N PRO A 111 17.06 4.97 8.12
CA PRO A 111 18.25 5.77 7.97
C PRO A 111 18.81 6.16 9.34
N LYS A 112 20.08 5.80 9.58
CA LYS A 112 20.82 6.15 10.81
C LYS A 112 20.86 7.67 10.94
N ARG A 113 20.35 8.18 12.07
CA ARG A 113 20.43 9.58 12.47
C ARG A 113 21.90 10.02 12.41
N ARG A 114 22.20 11.11 11.69
CA ARG A 114 23.53 11.72 11.61
C ARG A 114 24.06 11.92 13.03
N GLU A 115 25.21 11.34 13.34
CA GLU A 115 25.97 11.65 14.53
C GLU A 115 26.51 13.08 14.37
N GLU A 116 26.15 13.94 15.31
CA GLU A 116 26.72 15.28 15.44
C GLU A 116 28.20 15.13 15.80
N SER A 117 29.07 15.52 14.88
CA SER A 117 30.50 15.66 15.14
C SER A 117 30.73 16.82 16.11
N ASN A 118 30.92 16.50 17.39
CA ASN A 118 31.50 17.45 18.34
C ASN A 118 32.95 17.74 17.93
N GLY A 119 33.22 18.97 17.52
CA GLY A 119 34.56 19.49 17.34
C GLY A 119 35.25 19.61 18.70
N ASN A 120 36.36 18.88 18.87
CA ASN A 120 37.29 19.11 19.96
C ASN A 120 38.26 20.20 19.50
N GLN A 121 38.14 21.38 20.09
CA GLN A 121 39.08 22.49 19.95
C GLN A 121 40.20 22.26 20.96
N ASP A 122 41.27 21.57 20.56
CA ASP A 122 42.49 21.52 21.37
C ASP A 122 43.25 22.84 21.18
N ARG A 123 43.47 23.49 22.32
CA ARG A 123 44.33 24.67 22.49
C ARG A 123 45.76 24.17 22.63
N ASP A 124 46.59 24.47 21.65
CA ASP A 124 48.05 24.45 21.82
C ASP A 124 48.48 25.87 22.22
N GLU A 125 48.67 26.07 23.53
CA GLU A 125 49.55 27.10 24.08
C GLU A 125 50.84 26.38 24.50
N ASP A 126 51.94 26.63 23.78
CA ASP A 126 53.32 26.77 24.29
C ASP A 126 54.27 27.18 23.15
#